data_AF-A3V2Y8-F1
#
_entry.id   AF-A3V2Y8-F1
#
_cell.length_a   1.000
_cell.length_b   1.000
_cell.length_c   1.000
_cell.angle_alpha   90.00
_cell.angle_beta   90.00
_cell.angle_gamma   90.00
#
_symmetry.space_group_name_H-M   'P 1'
#
loop_
_entity.id
_entity.type
_entity.pdbx_description
1 polymer ?
#
loop_
_entity_poly.entity_id
_entity_poly.type
_entity_poly.pdbx_seq_one_letter_code
_entity_poly.pdbx_strand_id
1 'polypeptide(L)'
;MIATWRGGGWLFVAPQDGWVAWVGEAAALHIWSGGVWTAQGDLQNLPGIGINSTADPVNRLSLRAPAALFDNEGAGHQIKINKATAADTGAVLFQTGYGGRAELGLAGNDDFSIKVSPDGTTWRAAITIAAATGRVQLADVLQIAPSGVPATSGAGDIYFDSATAKLRCYDGTTWHDLF
;
A
#
# COMPACT_ATOMS: atom_id res chain seq x y z
N MET A 1 -25.81 -34.89 -3.70
CA MET A 1 -27.03 -35.47 -4.30
C MET A 1 -28.15 -34.46 -4.14
N ILE A 2 -28.94 -34.18 -5.18
CA ILE A 2 -30.18 -33.38 -5.08
C ILE A 2 -31.36 -34.34 -5.06
N ALA A 3 -32.29 -34.13 -4.13
CA ALA A 3 -33.53 -34.89 -4.04
C ALA A 3 -34.71 -34.02 -4.49
N THR A 4 -35.59 -34.58 -5.32
CA THR A 4 -36.87 -33.95 -5.70
C THR A 4 -38.01 -34.95 -5.54
N TRP A 5 -39.11 -34.53 -4.91
CA TRP A 5 -40.31 -35.35 -4.77
C TRP A 5 -41.18 -35.20 -6.03
N ARG A 6 -41.36 -36.29 -6.79
CA ARG A 6 -42.17 -36.30 -8.02
C ARG A 6 -42.89 -37.64 -8.15
N GLY A 7 -44.15 -37.61 -8.58
CA GLY A 7 -44.91 -38.84 -8.89
C GLY A 7 -45.06 -39.83 -7.74
N GLY A 8 -45.03 -39.37 -6.48
CA GLY A 8 -45.18 -40.25 -5.30
C GLY A 8 -43.88 -40.90 -4.81
N GLY A 9 -42.71 -40.49 -5.32
CA GLY A 9 -41.41 -40.99 -4.86
C GLY A 9 -40.32 -39.91 -4.84
N TRP A 10 -39.21 -40.24 -4.17
CA TRP A 10 -37.98 -39.44 -4.20
C TRP A 10 -37.13 -39.81 -5.40
N LEU A 11 -36.81 -38.83 -6.23
CA LEU A 11 -35.79 -38.94 -7.26
C LEU A 11 -34.50 -38.29 -6.77
N PHE A 12 -33.38 -39.00 -6.91
CA PHE A 12 -32.05 -38.50 -6.56
C PHE A 12 -31.23 -38.29 -7.83
N VAL A 13 -30.62 -37.11 -7.96
CA VAL A 13 -29.70 -36.81 -9.07
C VAL A 13 -28.37 -36.35 -8.50
N ALA A 14 -27.28 -36.92 -9.01
CA ALA A 14 -25.94 -36.43 -8.75
C ALA A 14 -25.77 -35.08 -9.47
N PRO A 15 -25.42 -33.99 -8.77
CA PRO A 15 -25.14 -32.72 -9.43
C PRO A 15 -23.97 -32.85 -10.40
N GLN A 16 -24.01 -32.08 -11.49
CA GLN A 16 -22.92 -32.00 -12.45
C GLN A 16 -22.26 -30.63 -12.39
N ASP A 17 -21.00 -30.55 -12.80
CA ASP A 17 -20.26 -29.30 -12.81
C ASP A 17 -20.98 -28.24 -13.65
N GLY A 18 -21.05 -27.03 -13.11
CA GLY A 18 -21.77 -25.89 -13.70
C GLY A 18 -23.25 -25.80 -13.31
N TRP A 19 -23.80 -26.76 -12.57
CA TRP A 19 -25.17 -26.63 -12.05
C TRP A 19 -25.28 -25.47 -11.09
N VAL A 20 -26.40 -24.75 -11.15
CA VAL A 20 -26.66 -23.56 -10.35
C VAL A 20 -27.90 -23.79 -9.49
N ALA A 21 -27.80 -23.49 -8.21
CA ALA A 21 -28.91 -23.61 -7.26
C ALA A 21 -28.96 -22.41 -6.31
N TRP A 22 -30.17 -21.98 -5.95
CA TRP A 22 -30.36 -21.07 -4.83
C TRP A 22 -30.40 -21.87 -3.53
N VAL A 23 -29.52 -21.55 -2.58
CA VAL A 23 -29.49 -22.19 -1.26
C VAL A 23 -30.23 -21.28 -0.27
N GLY A 24 -31.41 -21.73 0.17
CA GLY A 24 -32.32 -20.92 0.99
C GLY A 24 -31.72 -20.45 2.31
N GLU A 25 -30.97 -21.31 3.02
CA GLU A 25 -30.31 -20.97 4.28
C GLU A 25 -29.21 -19.91 4.11
N ALA A 26 -28.44 -20.00 3.02
CA ALA A 26 -27.36 -19.06 2.73
C ALA A 26 -27.85 -17.78 2.06
N ALA A 27 -29.12 -17.72 1.63
CA ALA A 27 -29.69 -16.65 0.81
C ALA A 27 -28.77 -16.26 -0.37
N ALA A 28 -28.18 -17.27 -1.02
CA ALA A 28 -27.16 -17.07 -2.04
C ALA A 28 -27.23 -18.13 -3.15
N LEU A 29 -26.81 -17.74 -4.35
CA LEU A 29 -26.62 -18.67 -5.45
C LEU A 29 -25.37 -19.51 -5.22
N HIS A 30 -25.41 -20.78 -5.55
CA HIS A 30 -24.28 -21.70 -5.49
C HIS A 30 -24.10 -22.40 -6.83
N ILE A 31 -22.85 -22.69 -7.16
CA ILE A 31 -22.46 -23.43 -8.35
C ILE A 31 -21.81 -24.74 -7.92
N TRP A 32 -22.24 -25.86 -8.47
CA TRP A 32 -21.56 -27.14 -8.29
C TRP A 32 -20.30 -27.14 -9.15
N SER A 33 -19.14 -27.28 -8.52
CA SER A 33 -17.85 -27.34 -9.22
C SER A 33 -16.87 -28.18 -8.41
N GLY A 34 -16.15 -29.09 -9.05
CA GLY A 34 -15.11 -29.88 -8.39
C GLY A 34 -15.64 -30.75 -7.23
N GLY A 35 -16.91 -31.17 -7.32
CA GLY A 35 -17.55 -32.02 -6.31
C GLY A 35 -18.09 -31.28 -5.08
N VAL A 36 -18.12 -29.96 -5.06
CA VAL A 36 -18.66 -29.14 -3.97
C VAL A 36 -19.59 -28.05 -4.50
N TRP A 37 -20.59 -27.67 -3.71
CA TRP A 37 -21.38 -26.45 -3.96
C TRP A 37 -20.62 -25.26 -3.40
N THR A 38 -20.20 -24.34 -4.27
CA THR A 38 -19.50 -23.11 -3.88
C THR A 38 -20.44 -21.93 -4.06
N ALA A 39 -20.50 -21.03 -3.08
CA ALA A 39 -21.28 -19.81 -3.19
C ALA A 39 -20.77 -18.96 -4.38
N GLN A 40 -21.69 -18.54 -5.24
CA GLN A 40 -21.38 -17.59 -6.30
C GLN A 40 -21.10 -16.23 -5.66
N GLY A 41 -19.98 -15.62 -6.04
CA GLY A 41 -19.57 -14.33 -5.48
C GLY A 41 -18.78 -14.45 -4.18
N ASP A 42 -18.30 -15.64 -3.80
CA ASP A 42 -17.22 -15.74 -2.83
C ASP A 42 -15.97 -15.03 -3.39
N LEU A 43 -15.57 -13.94 -2.73
CA LEU A 43 -14.41 -13.13 -3.11
C LEU A 43 -13.15 -13.51 -2.31
N GLN A 44 -13.22 -14.56 -1.50
CA GLN A 44 -12.07 -15.08 -0.78
C GLN A 44 -11.20 -15.96 -1.69
N ASN A 45 -9.88 -15.89 -1.50
CA ASN A 45 -8.89 -16.73 -2.19
C ASN A 45 -8.97 -16.66 -3.74
N LEU A 46 -9.42 -15.53 -4.29
CA LEU A 46 -9.44 -15.33 -5.74
C LEU A 46 -8.02 -15.44 -6.32
N PRO A 47 -7.85 -16.09 -7.49
CA PRO A 47 -6.56 -16.16 -8.17
C PRO A 47 -6.06 -14.77 -8.60
N GLY A 48 -6.97 -13.83 -8.85
CA GLY A 48 -6.67 -12.41 -9.05
C GLY A 48 -7.91 -11.57 -9.33
N ILE A 49 -7.79 -10.25 -9.16
CA ILE A 49 -8.79 -9.23 -9.43
C ILE A 49 -8.15 -8.17 -10.34
N GLY A 50 -8.70 -8.01 -11.54
CA GLY A 50 -8.27 -7.03 -12.52
C GLY A 50 -9.36 -5.98 -12.78
N ILE A 51 -9.03 -4.69 -12.70
CA ILE A 51 -9.92 -3.58 -13.05
C ILE A 51 -9.24 -2.79 -14.17
N ASN A 52 -9.82 -2.82 -15.37
CA ASN A 52 -9.24 -2.27 -16.61
C ASN A 52 -7.82 -2.79 -16.94
N SER A 53 -7.43 -3.90 -16.32
CA SER A 53 -6.14 -4.56 -16.43
C SER A 53 -6.31 -6.05 -16.17
N THR A 54 -5.36 -6.87 -16.61
CA THR A 54 -5.32 -8.30 -16.30
C THR A 54 -4.47 -8.51 -15.05
N ALA A 55 -5.00 -9.22 -14.06
CA ALA A 55 -4.22 -9.69 -12.93
C ALA A 55 -3.34 -10.87 -13.36
N ASP A 56 -2.15 -10.96 -12.76
CA ASP A 56 -1.19 -12.03 -13.02
C ASP A 56 -0.75 -12.68 -11.68
N PRO A 57 0.02 -13.79 -11.70
CA PRO A 57 0.42 -14.48 -10.46
C PRO A 57 1.22 -13.63 -9.46
N VAL A 58 1.86 -12.54 -9.92
CA VAL A 58 2.60 -11.55 -9.13
C VAL A 58 1.68 -10.40 -8.72
N ASN A 59 1.00 -9.77 -9.67
CA ASN A 59 0.07 -8.66 -9.45
C ASN A 59 -1.36 -9.17 -9.38
N ARG A 60 -1.68 -9.89 -8.30
CA ARG A 60 -3.00 -10.50 -8.11
C ARG A 60 -4.11 -9.48 -7.91
N LEU A 61 -3.79 -8.26 -7.48
CA LEU A 61 -4.69 -7.10 -7.58
C LEU A 61 -4.08 -6.13 -8.59
N SER A 62 -4.74 -5.96 -9.74
CA SER A 62 -4.25 -5.13 -10.84
C SER A 62 -5.30 -4.08 -11.21
N LEU A 63 -4.95 -2.80 -11.08
CA LEU A 63 -5.84 -1.68 -11.37
C LEU A 63 -5.17 -0.75 -12.38
N ARG A 64 -5.88 -0.45 -13.48
CA ARG A 64 -5.46 0.54 -14.47
C ARG A 64 -6.55 1.62 -14.60
N ALA A 65 -6.44 2.65 -13.79
CA ALA A 65 -7.41 3.75 -13.75
C ALA A 65 -6.71 5.09 -13.47
N PRO A 66 -7.39 6.23 -13.69
CA PRO A 66 -6.87 7.54 -13.32
C PRO A 66 -6.60 7.70 -11.81
N ALA A 67 -7.31 6.98 -10.94
CA ALA A 67 -7.15 7.04 -9.48
C ALA A 67 -7.62 5.75 -8.79
N ALA A 68 -7.14 5.55 -7.56
CA ALA A 68 -7.67 4.59 -6.58
C ALA A 68 -8.01 5.36 -5.30
N LEU A 69 -9.29 5.38 -4.91
CA LEU A 69 -9.74 6.03 -3.67
C LEU A 69 -9.82 5.00 -2.55
N PHE A 70 -9.12 5.27 -1.45
CA PHE A 70 -9.20 4.51 -0.21
C PHE A 70 -9.76 5.44 0.87
N ASP A 71 -11.07 5.33 1.12
CA ASP A 71 -11.77 6.22 2.06
C ASP A 71 -12.11 5.52 3.38
N ASN A 72 -12.50 6.32 4.37
CA ASN A 72 -12.82 5.91 5.72
C ASN A 72 -14.31 6.14 6.02
N GLU A 73 -14.85 5.33 6.93
CA GLU A 73 -16.23 5.48 7.45
C GLU A 73 -16.21 6.12 8.86
N GLY A 74 -15.18 6.91 9.20
CA GLY A 74 -15.00 7.54 10.51
C GLY A 74 -13.63 7.29 11.16
N ALA A 75 -13.61 6.62 12.31
CA ALA A 75 -12.48 6.58 13.28
C ALA A 75 -11.06 6.22 12.75
N GLY A 76 -10.90 5.75 11.51
CA GLY A 76 -9.61 5.58 10.86
C GLY A 76 -9.64 4.78 9.56
N HIS A 77 -8.51 4.78 8.83
CA HIS A 77 -8.26 3.96 7.65
C HIS A 77 -6.77 3.56 7.61
N GLN A 78 -6.45 2.32 7.23
CA GLN A 78 -5.08 1.82 7.19
C GLN A 78 -4.83 0.93 5.97
N ILE A 79 -3.72 1.17 5.28
CA ILE A 79 -3.12 0.22 4.35
C ILE A 79 -2.00 -0.52 5.09
N LYS A 80 -2.15 -1.83 5.26
CA LYS A 80 -1.17 -2.67 5.95
C LYS A 80 -0.32 -3.42 4.93
N ILE A 81 0.98 -3.16 4.92
CA ILE A 81 1.96 -3.83 4.08
C ILE A 81 2.86 -4.65 5.01
N ASN A 82 2.70 -5.98 4.96
CA ASN A 82 3.48 -6.91 5.76
C ASN A 82 4.58 -7.55 4.92
N LYS A 83 5.76 -7.73 5.50
CA LYS A 83 6.87 -8.48 4.92
C LYS A 83 7.07 -9.79 5.70
N ALA A 84 7.52 -10.84 5.03
CA ALA A 84 7.64 -12.17 5.64
C ALA A 84 8.84 -12.26 6.61
N THR A 85 9.94 -11.59 6.27
CA THR A 85 11.16 -11.56 7.05
C THR A 85 11.79 -10.17 7.07
N ALA A 86 12.80 -9.97 7.93
CA ALA A 86 13.51 -8.70 8.06
C ALA A 86 14.19 -8.26 6.75
N ALA A 87 14.70 -9.20 5.96
CA ALA A 87 15.43 -8.93 4.72
C ALA A 87 14.52 -8.67 3.51
N ASP A 88 13.22 -8.91 3.63
CA ASP A 88 12.25 -8.67 2.55
C ASP A 88 11.90 -7.18 2.41
N THR A 89 11.22 -6.85 1.31
CA THR A 89 10.71 -5.51 1.04
C THR A 89 9.22 -5.41 1.28
N GLY A 90 8.82 -4.44 2.10
CA GLY A 90 7.44 -3.98 2.23
C GLY A 90 7.38 -2.48 1.95
N ALA A 91 7.02 -2.11 0.71
CA ALA A 91 7.12 -0.74 0.25
C ALA A 91 6.05 -0.35 -0.78
N VAL A 92 5.87 0.95 -0.96
CA VAL A 92 5.14 1.55 -2.09
C VAL A 92 6.16 1.96 -3.14
N LEU A 93 6.05 1.37 -4.33
CA LEU A 93 6.94 1.63 -5.47
C LEU A 93 6.25 2.55 -6.48
N PHE A 94 6.86 3.70 -6.76
CA PHE A 94 6.45 4.62 -7.83
C PHE A 94 7.23 4.34 -9.10
N GLN A 95 6.54 4.32 -10.24
CA GLN A 95 7.10 3.90 -11.51
C GLN A 95 6.76 4.85 -12.66
N THR A 96 7.57 4.83 -13.71
CA THR A 96 7.25 5.40 -15.03
C THR A 96 7.56 4.34 -16.08
N GLY A 97 6.57 3.98 -16.89
CA GLY A 97 6.76 2.94 -17.92
C GLY A 97 7.25 1.61 -17.36
N TYR A 98 6.73 1.17 -16.21
CA TYR A 98 7.15 -0.04 -15.48
C TYR A 98 8.58 -0.03 -14.90
N GLY A 99 9.33 1.07 -15.04
CA GLY A 99 10.61 1.27 -14.37
C GLY A 99 10.43 1.95 -13.01
N GLY A 100 11.00 1.38 -11.94
CA GLY A 100 11.03 2.01 -10.61
C GLY A 100 11.71 3.38 -10.62
N ARG A 101 11.15 4.34 -9.88
CA ARG A 101 11.67 5.72 -9.78
C ARG A 101 11.82 6.19 -8.35
N ALA A 102 10.87 5.83 -7.49
CA ALA A 102 10.96 6.08 -6.07
C ALA A 102 10.30 4.94 -5.30
N GLU A 103 10.76 4.68 -4.09
CA GLU A 103 10.25 3.65 -3.20
C GLU A 103 10.23 4.19 -1.78
N LEU A 104 9.13 3.99 -1.05
CA LEU A 104 9.09 4.26 0.40
C LEU A 104 8.61 3.03 1.18
N GLY A 105 9.29 2.73 2.29
CA GLY A 105 8.93 1.62 3.16
C GLY A 105 10.12 0.93 3.80
N LEU A 106 9.90 -0.32 4.19
CA LEU A 106 10.88 -1.20 4.82
C LEU A 106 11.54 -2.02 3.72
N ALA A 107 12.67 -1.55 3.21
CA ALA A 107 13.24 -2.06 1.96
C ALA A 107 14.60 -2.75 2.22
N GLY A 108 14.54 -4.04 2.56
CA GLY A 108 15.71 -4.89 2.83
C GLY A 108 16.17 -4.93 4.28
N ASN A 109 15.44 -4.27 5.18
CA ASN A 109 15.64 -4.26 6.63
C ASN A 109 14.36 -3.74 7.34
N ASP A 110 14.44 -3.46 8.65
CA ASP A 110 13.34 -2.89 9.44
C ASP A 110 13.38 -1.36 9.59
N ASP A 111 14.39 -0.69 9.02
CA ASP A 111 14.44 0.78 8.99
C ASP A 111 13.50 1.32 7.90
N PHE A 112 12.84 2.43 8.19
CA PHE A 112 12.03 3.10 7.18
C PHE A 112 12.94 3.90 6.25
N SER A 113 12.71 3.82 4.94
CA SER A 113 13.53 4.52 3.96
C SER A 113 12.72 5.15 2.85
N ILE A 114 13.25 6.23 2.29
CA ILE A 114 12.82 6.81 1.02
C ILE A 114 14.00 6.67 0.06
N LYS A 115 13.79 5.90 -1.01
CA LYS A 115 14.79 5.61 -2.03
C LYS A 115 14.33 6.19 -3.37
N VAL A 116 15.29 6.62 -4.18
CA VAL A 116 15.06 7.05 -5.56
C VAL A 116 15.98 6.32 -6.51
N SER A 117 15.54 6.16 -7.75
CA SER A 117 16.30 5.50 -8.81
C SER A 117 16.15 6.26 -10.14
N PRO A 118 17.26 6.56 -10.83
CA PRO A 118 17.20 7.18 -12.15
C PRO A 118 16.76 6.20 -13.25
N ASP A 119 17.01 4.90 -13.06
CA ASP A 119 16.91 3.86 -14.10
C ASP A 119 15.97 2.71 -13.71
N GLY A 120 15.70 2.51 -12.43
CA GLY A 120 14.90 1.40 -11.88
C GLY A 120 15.75 0.22 -11.41
N THR A 121 17.07 0.31 -11.51
CA THR A 121 18.02 -0.74 -11.11
C THR A 121 19.01 -0.23 -10.08
N THR A 122 19.48 1.01 -10.21
CA THR A 122 20.38 1.68 -9.29
C THR A 122 19.57 2.46 -8.26
N TRP A 123 19.58 2.02 -7.01
CA TRP A 123 18.80 2.64 -5.94
C TRP A 123 19.68 3.47 -5.01
N ARG A 124 19.20 4.65 -4.63
CA ARG A 124 19.84 5.55 -3.66
C ARG A 124 18.88 5.80 -2.51
N ALA A 125 19.25 5.43 -1.29
CA ALA A 125 18.50 5.84 -0.10
C ALA A 125 18.79 7.31 0.16
N ALA A 126 17.78 8.18 0.02
CA ALA A 126 17.92 9.60 0.30
C ALA A 126 17.69 9.90 1.78
N ILE A 127 16.69 9.22 2.37
CA ILE A 127 16.33 9.31 3.78
C ILE A 127 16.27 7.90 4.37
N THR A 128 16.83 7.73 5.57
CA THR A 128 16.65 6.54 6.39
C THR A 128 16.27 6.95 7.81
N ILE A 129 15.29 6.26 8.39
CA ILE A 129 14.82 6.45 9.76
C ILE A 129 15.08 5.16 10.52
N ALA A 130 16.00 5.20 11.48
CA ALA A 130 16.42 4.03 12.23
C ALA A 130 15.29 3.52 13.13
N ALA A 131 14.86 2.26 12.97
CA ALA A 131 13.76 1.66 13.72
C ALA A 131 14.00 1.69 15.24
N ALA A 132 15.25 1.49 15.67
CA ALA A 132 15.60 1.42 17.08
C ALA A 132 15.61 2.79 17.79
N THR A 133 15.74 3.90 17.06
CA THR A 133 16.01 5.21 17.68
C THR A 133 15.17 6.37 17.14
N GLY A 134 14.49 6.18 16.00
CA GLY A 134 13.80 7.26 15.28
C GLY A 134 14.74 8.29 14.65
N ARG A 135 16.07 8.07 14.65
CA ARG A 135 17.02 9.01 14.05
C ARG A 135 16.86 9.05 12.54
N VAL A 136 16.69 10.26 12.01
CA VAL A 136 16.67 10.55 10.58
C VAL A 136 18.10 10.76 10.08
N GLN A 137 18.46 10.04 9.03
CA GLN A 137 19.72 10.18 8.31
C GLN A 137 19.44 10.65 6.88
N LEU A 138 20.17 11.69 6.47
CA LEU A 138 20.24 12.13 5.08
C LEU A 138 21.53 11.58 4.48
N ALA A 139 21.43 10.92 3.32
CA ALA A 139 22.58 10.29 2.70
C ALA A 139 23.56 11.30 2.06
N ASP A 140 23.11 12.53 1.82
CA ASP A 140 23.89 13.61 1.24
C ASP A 140 23.57 14.94 1.95
N VAL A 141 24.15 16.04 1.48
CA VAL A 141 23.98 17.38 2.06
C VAL A 141 22.52 17.82 2.03
N LEU A 142 22.04 18.34 3.17
CA LEU A 142 20.78 19.04 3.24
C LEU A 142 20.89 20.42 2.58
N GLN A 143 20.23 20.62 1.46
CA GLN A 143 20.06 21.95 0.89
C GLN A 143 18.89 22.67 1.57
N ILE A 144 19.19 23.73 2.32
CA ILE A 144 18.19 24.62 2.92
C ILE A 144 18.02 25.82 2.00
N ALA A 145 16.84 26.01 1.42
CA ALA A 145 16.56 27.13 0.54
C ALA A 145 16.61 28.45 1.33
N PRO A 146 17.38 29.46 0.87
CA PRO A 146 17.37 30.79 1.49
C PRO A 146 15.97 31.42 1.48
N SER A 147 15.55 31.98 2.62
CA SER A 147 14.25 32.64 2.76
C SER A 147 14.31 33.85 3.69
N GLY A 148 13.27 34.68 3.66
CA GLY A 148 13.06 35.68 4.71
C GLY A 148 12.71 35.01 6.05
N VAL A 149 12.74 35.79 7.13
CA VAL A 149 12.39 35.30 8.49
C VAL A 149 11.04 34.58 8.45
N PRO A 150 10.95 33.32 8.92
CA PRO A 150 9.70 32.57 8.94
C PRO A 150 8.60 33.30 9.73
N ALA A 151 7.40 33.41 9.14
CA ALA A 151 6.28 34.12 9.75
C ALA A 151 5.75 33.41 11.02
N THR A 152 5.91 32.10 11.10
CA THR A 152 5.59 31.26 12.26
C THR A 152 6.79 30.37 12.54
N SER A 153 7.28 30.38 13.78
CA SER A 153 8.48 29.62 14.18
C SER A 153 8.23 28.90 15.51
N GLY A 154 8.69 27.66 15.61
CA GLY A 154 8.76 26.87 16.83
C GLY A 154 10.20 26.78 17.35
N ALA A 155 10.36 26.58 18.67
CA ALA A 155 11.67 26.35 19.25
C ALA A 155 12.36 25.15 18.58
N GLY A 156 13.60 25.33 18.13
CA GLY A 156 14.38 24.34 17.39
C GLY A 156 14.29 24.45 15.86
N ASP A 157 13.45 25.34 15.32
CA ASP A 157 13.42 25.59 13.88
C ASP A 157 14.76 26.13 13.39
N ILE A 158 15.19 25.65 12.22
CA ILE A 158 16.41 26.08 11.53
C ILE A 158 16.02 26.62 10.15
N TYR A 159 16.52 27.80 9.78
CA TYR A 159 16.39 28.34 8.42
C TYR A 159 17.67 29.03 7.96
N PHE A 160 17.79 29.20 6.64
CA PHE A 160 18.86 29.99 6.04
C PHE A 160 18.32 31.36 5.64
N ASP A 161 18.76 32.41 6.33
CA ASP A 161 18.30 33.78 6.12
C ASP A 161 18.86 34.37 4.82
N SER A 162 17.99 34.71 3.88
CA SER A 162 18.38 35.24 2.57
C SER A 162 18.87 36.69 2.62
N ALA A 163 18.49 37.48 3.63
CA ALA A 163 18.93 38.86 3.78
C ALA A 163 20.33 38.96 4.39
N THR A 164 20.68 38.00 5.25
CA THR A 164 21.95 38.01 5.97
C THR A 164 22.91 36.88 5.60
N ALA A 165 22.47 35.92 4.78
CA ALA A 165 23.22 34.72 4.39
C ALA A 165 23.70 33.88 5.60
N LYS A 166 22.86 33.78 6.64
CA LYS A 166 23.17 33.07 7.88
C LYS A 166 22.24 31.91 8.12
N LEU A 167 22.78 30.81 8.64
CA LEU A 167 21.95 29.76 9.23
C LEU A 167 21.54 30.20 10.62
N ARG A 168 20.25 30.12 10.92
CA ARG A 168 19.70 30.55 12.21
C ARG A 168 18.89 29.47 12.88
N CYS A 169 18.85 29.49 14.21
CA CYS A 169 18.03 28.65 15.06
C CYS A 169 17.11 29.49 15.95
N TYR A 170 15.83 29.10 16.08
CA TYR A 170 14.89 29.77 16.96
C TYR A 170 14.86 29.11 18.34
N ASP A 171 15.02 29.89 19.41
CA ASP A 171 14.97 29.35 20.79
C ASP A 171 13.55 29.30 21.38
N GLY A 172 12.54 29.72 20.62
CA GLY A 172 11.16 29.90 21.09
C GLY A 172 10.78 31.35 21.39
N THR A 173 11.76 32.26 21.38
CA THR A 173 11.57 33.70 21.57
C THR A 173 12.27 34.53 20.49
N THR A 174 13.51 34.19 20.18
CA THR A 174 14.37 34.95 19.26
C THR A 174 15.18 34.03 18.36
N TRP A 175 15.63 34.60 17.24
CA TRP A 175 16.50 33.93 16.28
C TRP A 175 17.97 34.17 16.62
N HIS A 176 18.74 33.09 16.68
CA HIS A 176 20.18 33.10 16.90
C HIS A 176 20.92 32.66 15.65
N ASP A 177 22.06 33.29 15.37
CA ASP A 177 22.97 32.84 14.34
C ASP A 177 23.71 31.58 14.82
N LEU A 178 23.81 30.55 13.98
CA LEU A 178 24.51 29.30 14.34
C LEU A 178 26.00 29.30 13.99
N PHE A 179 26.46 30.25 13.16
CA PHE A 179 27.85 30.48 12.80
C PHE A 179 28.05 31.89 12.24
#